data_AF-A0A8B9APD3-F1
#
_entry.id   AF-A0A8B9APD3-F1
#
_cell.length_a   1.000
_cell.length_b   1.000
_cell.length_c   1.000
_cell.angle_alpha   90.00
_cell.angle_beta   90.00
_cell.angle_gamma   90.00
#
_symmetry.space_group_name_H-M   'P 1'
#
loop_
_entity.id
_entity.type
_entity.pdbx_description
1 polymer ?
#
loop_
_entity_poly.entity_id
_entity_poly.type
_entity_poly.pdbx_seq_one_letter_code
_entity_poly.pdbx_strand_id
1 'polypeptide(L)'
;MKWGLIDEGMATLGMKQDMQSENKNMYDLIAYRIKVTPIHVRVTTGVYIQVMIMLTAFWILLKTSHIHYARLNLRFVVLHIYYWLLAALGLYQPYVWKYSRLNISNTVMSKRKLNRLVTEKWVDGWDDPRLMTLAGLRRRGVSATSINAFI
;
A
#
# COMPACT_ATOMS: atom_id res chain seq x y z
N MET A 1 -14.09 -8.87 18.08
CA MET A 1 -13.65 -8.23 16.81
C MET A 1 -14.48 -8.74 15.63
N LYS A 2 -14.27 -9.96 15.10
CA LYS A 2 -14.95 -10.53 13.89
C LYS A 2 -16.47 -10.32 13.82
N TRP A 3 -17.14 -10.50 14.95
CA TRP A 3 -18.60 -10.50 15.08
C TRP A 3 -19.22 -9.12 15.31
N GLY A 4 -18.45 -8.02 15.23
CA GLY A 4 -18.98 -6.66 15.42
C GLY A 4 -19.33 -6.29 16.87
N LEU A 5 -18.94 -7.10 17.85
CA LEU A 5 -19.22 -6.90 19.28
C LEU A 5 -18.37 -5.79 19.95
N ILE A 6 -17.49 -5.12 19.20
CA ILE A 6 -16.50 -4.19 19.75
C ILE A 6 -16.48 -2.95 18.86
N ASP A 7 -16.54 -1.77 19.48
CA ASP A 7 -16.56 -0.49 18.78
C ASP A 7 -15.23 -0.14 18.08
N GLU A 8 -15.29 0.82 17.17
CA GLU A 8 -14.12 1.29 16.41
C GLU A 8 -13.02 1.81 17.35
N GLY A 9 -11.80 1.29 17.17
CA GLY A 9 -10.64 1.70 17.94
C GLY A 9 -10.51 1.07 19.34
N MET A 10 -11.51 0.34 19.84
CA MET A 10 -11.47 -0.25 21.18
C MET A 10 -10.57 -1.48 21.29
N ALA A 11 -10.28 -2.16 20.17
CA ALA A 11 -9.35 -3.28 20.15
C ALA A 11 -8.56 -3.33 18.84
N THR A 12 -7.33 -3.83 18.95
CA THR A 12 -6.43 -4.13 17.84
C THR A 12 -5.79 -5.48 18.06
N LEU A 13 -5.59 -6.25 16.98
CA LEU A 13 -4.78 -7.47 17.05
C LEU A 13 -3.33 -7.10 16.76
N GLY A 14 -2.44 -7.25 17.72
CA GLY A 14 -0.99 -7.13 17.53
C GLY A 14 -0.35 -8.47 17.15
N MET A 15 0.74 -8.41 16.38
CA MET A 15 1.66 -9.55 16.24
C MET A 15 2.53 -9.59 17.49
N LYS A 16 2.71 -10.77 18.10
CA LYS A 16 3.63 -10.92 19.24
C LYS A 16 5.05 -11.12 18.71
N GLN A 17 5.85 -10.08 18.77
CA GLN A 17 7.20 -9.99 18.22
C GLN A 17 8.20 -9.69 19.34
N ASP A 18 9.21 -8.88 19.06
CA ASP A 18 10.27 -8.53 19.99
C ASP A 18 10.32 -7.00 20.19
N MET A 19 9.88 -6.59 21.37
CA MET A 19 9.87 -5.19 21.79
C MET A 19 11.27 -4.65 22.12
N GLN A 20 12.28 -5.51 22.28
CA GLN A 20 13.66 -5.10 22.58
C GLN A 20 14.51 -4.92 21.31
N SER A 21 13.97 -5.23 20.14
CA SER A 21 14.69 -5.08 18.87
C SER A 21 15.09 -3.62 18.60
N GLU A 22 16.27 -3.41 18.00
CA GLU A 22 16.64 -2.08 17.49
C GLU A 22 15.70 -1.60 16.36
N ASN A 23 15.08 -2.54 15.67
CA ASN A 23 14.18 -2.25 14.57
C ASN A 23 12.76 -2.01 15.09
N LYS A 24 12.32 -0.74 15.08
CA LYS A 24 10.97 -0.31 15.52
C LYS A 24 9.81 -1.02 14.83
N ASN A 25 10.07 -1.57 13.65
CA ASN A 25 9.11 -2.37 12.92
C ASN A 25 8.76 -3.69 13.64
N MET A 26 9.65 -4.20 14.50
CA MET A 26 9.44 -5.42 15.29
C MET A 26 8.68 -5.16 16.59
N TYR A 27 8.24 -3.92 16.85
CA TYR A 27 7.48 -3.56 18.05
C TYR A 27 6.02 -3.92 17.89
N ASP A 28 5.73 -5.20 18.08
CA ASP A 28 4.39 -5.79 18.11
C ASP A 28 3.42 -5.17 17.11
N LEU A 29 3.77 -5.26 15.82
CA LEU A 29 3.05 -4.55 14.77
C LEU A 29 1.57 -4.94 14.77
N ILE A 30 0.69 -3.95 14.65
CA ILE A 30 -0.75 -4.20 14.59
C ILE A 30 -1.07 -4.99 13.30
N ALA A 31 -1.66 -6.18 13.44
CA ALA A 31 -2.13 -7.00 12.32
C ALA A 31 -3.52 -6.56 11.87
N TYR A 32 -4.48 -6.36 12.81
CA TYR A 32 -5.85 -5.98 12.49
C TYR A 32 -6.33 -4.81 13.35
N ARG A 33 -7.12 -3.93 12.73
CA ARG A 33 -7.83 -2.84 13.39
C ARG A 33 -9.32 -2.97 13.10
N ILE A 34 -10.15 -2.56 14.05
CA ILE A 34 -11.60 -2.42 13.83
C ILE A 34 -11.84 -1.07 13.16
N LYS A 35 -12.58 -1.08 12.05
CA LYS A 35 -13.05 0.11 11.36
C LYS A 35 -14.50 -0.11 10.96
N VAL A 36 -15.39 0.73 11.46
CA VAL A 36 -16.83 0.62 11.21
C VAL A 36 -17.16 1.52 10.03
N THR A 37 -17.10 0.95 8.83
CA THR A 37 -17.43 1.63 7.57
C THR A 37 -18.66 0.98 6.95
N PRO A 38 -19.55 1.77 6.32
CA PRO A 38 -20.88 1.29 5.96
C PRO A 38 -20.91 0.19 4.90
N ILE A 39 -19.91 0.06 4.01
CA ILE A 39 -19.72 -1.08 3.09
C ILE A 39 -18.31 -0.98 2.49
N HIS A 40 -17.61 -2.11 2.33
CA HIS A 40 -16.41 -2.17 1.49
C HIS A 40 -16.83 -2.26 0.01
N VAL A 41 -16.26 -1.43 -0.87
CA VAL A 41 -16.63 -1.32 -2.30
C VAL A 41 -16.71 -2.67 -3.05
N ARG A 42 -15.95 -3.68 -2.60
CA ARG A 42 -15.90 -5.02 -3.19
C ARG A 42 -16.64 -6.12 -2.41
N VAL A 43 -17.03 -5.90 -1.15
CA VAL A 43 -17.62 -6.94 -0.29
C VAL A 43 -18.98 -6.46 0.19
N THR A 44 -20.03 -7.06 -0.35
CA THR A 44 -21.43 -6.65 -0.17
C THR A 44 -22.11 -7.32 1.03
N THR A 45 -21.49 -8.34 1.64
CA THR A 45 -22.07 -9.09 2.76
C THR A 45 -21.11 -9.21 3.92
N GLY A 46 -21.60 -8.74 5.08
CA GLY A 46 -21.19 -9.15 6.43
C GLY A 46 -19.70 -9.23 6.69
N VAL A 47 -19.12 -8.13 7.18
CA VAL A 47 -18.20 -8.08 8.33
C VAL A 47 -17.72 -6.62 8.48
N TYR A 48 -18.07 -6.01 9.62
CA TYR A 48 -17.76 -4.64 10.06
C TYR A 48 -16.28 -4.42 10.41
N ILE A 49 -15.38 -5.05 9.67
CA ILE A 49 -13.94 -4.97 9.94
C ILE A 49 -13.27 -4.70 8.62
N GLN A 50 -13.10 -3.41 8.33
CA GLN A 50 -12.19 -3.06 7.27
C GLN A 50 -10.75 -3.25 7.76
N VAL A 51 -10.13 -4.21 7.08
CA VAL A 51 -8.98 -5.02 7.46
C VAL A 51 -7.63 -4.29 7.40
N MET A 52 -6.73 -4.81 8.26
CA MET A 52 -5.27 -4.89 8.22
C MET A 52 -4.45 -3.63 7.92
N ILE A 53 -3.39 -3.48 8.70
CA ILE A 53 -2.18 -2.83 8.19
C ILE A 53 -1.80 -3.52 6.88
N MET A 54 -1.82 -2.76 5.78
CA MET A 54 -1.64 -3.19 4.38
C MET A 54 -0.58 -4.29 4.15
N LEU A 55 0.45 -4.34 5.01
CA LEU A 55 1.57 -5.26 4.92
C LEU A 55 1.14 -6.73 5.03
N THR A 56 0.27 -7.09 5.96
CA THR A 56 -0.12 -8.49 6.18
C THR A 56 -0.89 -9.06 4.99
N ALA A 57 -1.72 -8.25 4.32
CA ALA A 57 -2.54 -8.66 3.17
C ALA A 57 -1.67 -8.82 1.93
N PHE A 58 -0.79 -7.84 1.70
CA PHE A 58 0.14 -7.84 0.59
C PHE A 58 1.03 -9.09 0.62
N TRP A 59 1.51 -9.48 1.78
CA TRP A 59 2.42 -10.61 1.95
C TRP A 59 1.76 -11.98 1.82
N ILE A 60 0.55 -12.15 2.34
CA ILE A 60 -0.24 -13.38 2.16
C ILE A 60 -0.64 -13.54 0.68
N LEU A 61 -0.95 -12.43 -0.01
CA LEU A 61 -1.32 -12.43 -1.43
C LEU A 61 -0.16 -12.87 -2.34
N LEU A 62 1.08 -12.45 -2.04
CA LEU A 62 2.27 -12.87 -2.79
C LEU A 62 2.43 -14.40 -2.82
N LYS A 63 2.04 -15.08 -1.74
CA LYS A 63 2.04 -16.55 -1.67
C LYS A 63 0.92 -17.18 -2.48
N THR A 64 -0.32 -16.68 -2.37
CA THR A 64 -1.46 -17.23 -3.14
C THR A 64 -1.25 -17.14 -4.64
N SER A 65 -0.41 -16.19 -5.07
CA SER A 65 -0.07 -15.98 -6.48
C SER A 65 1.24 -16.62 -6.92
N HIS A 66 1.90 -17.44 -6.09
CA HIS A 66 3.15 -18.15 -6.39
C HIS A 66 4.26 -17.26 -7.00
N ILE A 67 4.43 -16.05 -6.47
CA ILE A 67 5.43 -15.10 -7.00
C ILE A 67 6.81 -15.44 -6.45
N HIS A 68 7.77 -15.75 -7.34
CA HIS A 68 9.16 -16.04 -6.95
C HIS A 68 9.98 -14.78 -6.63
N TYR A 69 9.76 -13.71 -7.41
CA TYR A 69 10.49 -12.45 -7.31
C TYR A 69 9.51 -11.29 -7.14
N ALA A 70 9.48 -10.71 -5.95
CA ALA A 70 8.71 -9.50 -5.69
C ALA A 70 9.61 -8.27 -5.82
N ARG A 71 9.12 -7.21 -6.46
CA ARG A 71 9.83 -5.92 -6.55
C ARG A 71 9.10 -4.88 -5.70
N LEU A 72 9.81 -4.26 -4.78
CA LEU A 72 9.26 -3.27 -3.86
C LEU A 72 10.10 -1.99 -3.87
N ASN A 73 9.45 -0.85 -3.63
CA ASN A 73 10.16 0.41 -3.51
C ASN A 73 11.05 0.42 -2.24
N LEU A 74 12.20 1.07 -2.31
CA LEU A 74 13.16 1.22 -1.20
C LEU A 74 12.53 1.79 0.08
N ARG A 75 11.47 2.59 -0.05
CA ARG A 75 10.71 3.18 1.08
C ARG A 75 10.14 2.15 2.04
N PHE A 76 9.91 0.92 1.58
CA PHE A 76 9.49 -0.15 2.45
C PHE A 76 10.71 -0.79 3.12
N VAL A 77 11.11 -0.23 4.26
CA VAL A 77 12.18 -0.76 5.15
C VAL A 77 11.70 -1.99 5.95
N VAL A 78 10.53 -2.50 5.62
CA VAL A 78 9.71 -3.40 6.44
C VAL A 78 9.97 -4.89 6.12
N LEU A 79 11.07 -5.21 5.41
CA LEU A 79 11.40 -6.58 5.01
C LEU A 79 11.57 -7.55 6.18
N HIS A 80 12.08 -7.07 7.31
CA HIS A 80 12.33 -7.94 8.46
C HIS A 80 11.03 -8.53 9.01
N ILE A 81 9.96 -7.73 9.13
CA ILE A 81 8.64 -8.24 9.53
C ILE A 81 8.08 -9.17 8.46
N TYR A 82 8.32 -8.90 7.18
CA TYR A 82 7.84 -9.78 6.11
C TYR A 82 8.35 -11.21 6.29
N TYR A 83 9.66 -11.35 6.39
CA TYR A 83 10.30 -12.65 6.56
C TYR A 83 9.93 -13.28 7.89
N TRP A 84 9.81 -12.49 8.97
CA TRP A 84 9.32 -12.96 10.26
C TRP A 84 7.90 -13.55 10.16
N LEU A 85 6.96 -12.85 9.51
CA LEU A 85 5.59 -13.32 9.36
C LEU A 85 5.52 -14.61 8.55
N LEU A 86 6.29 -14.69 7.46
CA LEU A 86 6.36 -15.89 6.65
C LEU A 86 6.95 -17.08 7.41
N ALA A 87 8.01 -16.85 8.20
CA ALA A 87 8.59 -17.88 9.05
C ALA A 87 7.61 -18.35 10.12
N ALA A 88 6.91 -17.42 10.80
CA ALA A 88 5.92 -17.73 11.83
C ALA A 88 4.73 -18.53 11.29
N LEU A 89 4.36 -18.33 10.02
CA LEU A 89 3.29 -19.08 9.35
C LEU A 89 3.79 -20.35 8.65
N GLY A 90 5.11 -20.64 8.67
CA GLY A 90 5.70 -21.78 7.96
C GLY A 90 5.55 -21.69 6.43
N LEU A 91 5.53 -20.48 5.88
CA LEU A 91 5.30 -20.23 4.46
C LEU A 91 6.61 -20.02 3.68
N TYR A 92 6.57 -20.30 2.38
CA TYR A 92 7.66 -20.02 1.45
C TYR A 92 8.06 -18.54 1.47
N GLN A 93 9.37 -18.29 1.45
CA GLN A 93 9.98 -16.97 1.50
C GLN A 93 10.51 -16.56 0.11
N PRO A 94 9.75 -15.79 -0.68
CA PRO A 94 10.23 -15.31 -1.96
C PRO A 94 11.26 -14.19 -1.78
N TYR A 95 12.07 -14.01 -2.82
CA TYR A 95 13.09 -12.96 -2.84
C TYR A 95 12.45 -11.62 -3.16
N VAL A 96 12.70 -10.63 -2.30
CA VAL A 96 12.21 -9.27 -2.49
C VAL A 96 13.36 -8.34 -2.91
N TRP A 97 13.28 -7.84 -4.13
CA TRP A 97 14.20 -6.86 -4.67
C TRP A 97 13.71 -5.44 -4.41
N LYS A 98 14.62 -4.57 -3.98
CA LYS A 98 14.31 -3.15 -3.78
C LYS A 98 14.74 -2.33 -4.98
N TYR A 99 13.90 -1.39 -5.40
CA TYR A 99 14.23 -0.40 -6.42
C TYR A 99 13.96 1.02 -5.92
N SER A 100 14.67 2.00 -6.48
CA SER A 100 14.45 3.41 -6.19
C SER A 100 13.17 3.90 -6.87
N ARG A 101 12.46 4.81 -6.21
CA ARG A 101 11.28 5.43 -6.81
C ARG A 101 11.73 6.40 -7.90
N LEU A 102 11.04 6.39 -9.05
CA LEU A 102 11.17 7.45 -10.05
C LEU A 102 10.78 8.80 -9.42
N ASN A 103 11.70 9.75 -9.47
CA ASN A 103 11.50 11.13 -9.04
C ASN A 103 11.79 12.06 -10.21
N ILE A 104 10.81 12.86 -10.60
CA ILE A 104 10.87 13.73 -11.78
C ILE A 104 10.97 15.17 -11.28
N SER A 105 11.97 15.92 -11.73
CA SER A 105 12.11 17.34 -11.43
C SER A 105 10.98 18.16 -12.06
N ASN A 106 10.73 19.36 -11.53
CA ASN A 106 9.70 20.31 -12.02
C ASN A 106 8.26 19.78 -11.98
N THR A 107 7.99 18.75 -11.17
CA THR A 107 6.66 18.15 -11.07
C THR A 107 6.36 17.79 -9.62
N VAL A 108 5.07 17.55 -9.34
CA VAL A 108 4.62 17.19 -8.00
C VAL A 108 3.92 15.83 -8.03
N MET A 109 4.49 14.86 -7.32
CA MET A 109 4.01 13.47 -7.30
C MET A 109 3.21 13.11 -6.03
N SER A 110 3.07 14.04 -5.08
CA SER A 110 2.35 13.80 -3.83
C SER A 110 0.84 13.92 -4.04
N LYS A 111 0.09 12.89 -3.64
CA LYS A 111 -1.38 12.88 -3.72
C LYS A 111 -2.01 14.11 -3.05
N ARG A 112 -1.51 14.54 -1.89
CA ARG A 112 -2.05 15.71 -1.17
C ARG A 112 -1.92 16.99 -2.00
N LYS A 113 -0.75 17.20 -2.61
CA LYS A 113 -0.48 18.40 -3.42
C LYS A 113 -1.24 18.36 -4.74
N LEU A 114 -1.29 17.20 -5.41
CA LEU A 114 -2.10 17.03 -6.63
C LEU A 114 -3.59 17.26 -6.35
N ASN A 115 -4.11 16.70 -5.25
CA ASN A 115 -5.49 16.93 -4.86
C ASN A 115 -5.78 18.40 -4.61
N ARG A 116 -4.84 19.12 -3.96
CA ARG A 116 -4.97 20.57 -3.77
C ARG A 116 -5.09 21.31 -5.10
N LEU A 117 -4.25 21.01 -6.09
CA LEU A 117 -4.32 21.63 -7.42
C LEU A 117 -5.69 21.42 -8.09
N VAL A 118 -6.24 20.21 -8.01
CA VAL A 118 -7.53 19.87 -8.59
C VAL A 118 -8.69 20.53 -7.82
N THR A 119 -8.69 20.45 -6.49
CA THR A 119 -9.77 21.01 -5.65
C THR A 119 -9.81 22.54 -5.70
N GLU A 120 -8.65 23.19 -5.72
CA GLU A 120 -8.54 24.65 -5.85
C GLU A 120 -8.66 25.14 -7.31
N LYS A 121 -8.96 24.24 -8.27
CA LYS A 121 -9.19 24.55 -9.70
C LYS A 121 -8.03 25.26 -10.40
N TRP A 122 -6.79 24.98 -10.01
CA TRP A 122 -5.61 25.41 -10.78
C TRP A 122 -5.44 24.62 -12.09
N VAL A 123 -6.11 23.46 -12.16
CA VAL A 123 -6.16 22.54 -13.30
C VAL A 123 -7.60 22.11 -13.54
N ASP A 124 -7.89 21.65 -14.75
CA ASP A 124 -9.25 21.32 -15.18
C ASP A 124 -9.75 20.02 -14.53
N GLY A 125 -8.84 19.13 -14.13
CA GLY A 125 -9.16 17.82 -13.56
C GLY A 125 -7.93 16.94 -13.36
N TRP A 126 -8.17 15.66 -13.04
CA TRP A 126 -7.11 14.65 -12.88
C TRP A 126 -6.48 14.20 -14.19
N ASP A 127 -7.15 14.45 -15.31
CA ASP A 127 -6.75 14.17 -16.68
C ASP A 127 -6.14 15.40 -17.39
N ASP A 128 -5.93 16.49 -16.66
CA ASP A 128 -5.36 17.71 -17.23
C ASP A 128 -3.94 17.44 -17.82
N PRO A 129 -3.64 17.88 -19.06
CA PRO A 129 -2.35 17.67 -19.71
C PRO A 129 -1.13 18.21 -18.95
N ARG A 130 -1.33 19.16 -18.02
CA ARG A 130 -0.28 19.74 -17.17
C ARG A 130 0.11 18.80 -16.03
N LEU A 131 -0.74 17.85 -15.66
CA LEU A 131 -0.44 16.86 -14.62
C LEU A 131 0.31 15.66 -15.20
N MET A 132 1.28 15.15 -14.43
CA MET A 132 2.03 13.92 -14.75
C MET A 132 1.26 12.65 -14.36
N THR A 133 -0.07 12.69 -14.36
CA THR A 133 -0.89 11.48 -14.23
C THR A 133 -0.84 10.72 -15.56
N LEU A 134 -1.03 9.40 -15.53
CA LEU A 134 -1.09 8.62 -16.79
C LEU A 134 -2.24 9.11 -17.68
N ALA A 135 -3.36 9.54 -17.09
CA ALA A 135 -4.48 10.15 -17.80
C ALA A 135 -4.09 11.49 -18.45
N GLY A 136 -3.41 12.38 -17.71
CA GLY A 136 -2.92 13.66 -18.21
C GLY A 136 -1.90 13.52 -19.32
N LEU A 137 -0.92 12.62 -19.17
CA LEU A 137 0.07 12.31 -20.21
C LEU A 137 -0.58 11.77 -21.48
N ARG A 138 -1.57 10.89 -21.33
CA ARG A 138 -2.34 10.39 -22.48
C ARG A 138 -3.11 11.49 -23.19
N ARG A 139 -3.79 12.39 -22.45
CA ARG A 139 -4.50 13.54 -23.02
C ARG A 139 -3.55 14.56 -23.66
N ARG A 140 -2.33 14.69 -23.13
CA ARG A 140 -1.25 15.51 -23.70
C ARG A 140 -0.71 14.97 -25.04
N GLY A 141 -1.00 13.72 -25.38
CA GLY A 141 -0.51 13.06 -26.61
C GLY A 141 0.80 12.29 -26.43
N VAL A 142 1.24 12.03 -25.19
CA VAL A 142 2.41 11.19 -24.93
C VAL A 142 2.05 9.73 -25.22
N SER A 143 2.82 9.10 -26.11
CA SER A 143 2.61 7.70 -26.47
C SER A 143 3.10 6.75 -25.38
N ALA A 144 2.48 5.56 -25.30
CA ALA A 144 2.93 4.51 -24.40
C ALA A 144 4.37 4.05 -24.73
N THR A 145 4.76 4.09 -26.00
CA THR A 145 6.12 3.73 -26.43
C THR A 145 7.16 4.71 -25.91
N SER A 146 6.88 6.01 -25.91
CA SER A 146 7.77 7.02 -25.33
C SER A 146 7.93 6.86 -23.82
N ILE A 147 6.85 6.51 -23.11
CA ILE A 147 6.92 6.25 -21.66
C ILE A 147 7.77 5.00 -21.37
N ASN A 148 7.57 3.92 -22.14
CA ASN A 148 8.35 2.69 -21.97
C ASN A 148 9.83 2.86 -22.32
N ALA A 149 10.16 3.73 -23.29
CA ALA A 149 11.56 4.04 -23.62
C ALA A 149 12.24 4.94 -22.58
N PHE A 150 11.46 5.67 -21.78
CA PHE A 150 11.97 6.52 -20.70
C PHE A 150 12.28 5.75 -19.40
N ILE A 151 11.60 4.62 -19.17
CA ILE A 151 11.76 3.77 -17.97
C ILE A 151 12.87 2.76 -18.17
#